data_AF-A0A8U0A5R8-F1
#
_entry.id   AF-A0A8U0A5R8-F1
#
_cell.length_a   1.000
_cell.length_b   1.000
_cell.length_c   1.000
_cell.angle_alpha   90.00
_cell.angle_beta   90.00
_cell.angle_gamma   90.00
#
_symmetry.space_group_name_H-M   'P 1'
#
loop_
_entity.id
_entity.type
_entity.pdbx_description
1 polymer ?
#
loop_
_entity_poly.entity_id
_entity_poly.type
_entity_poly.pdbx_seq_one_letter_code
_entity_poly.pdbx_strand_id
1 'polypeptide(L)' 'MSHRPSSLSHQLWLSIFAVSVAMLLLLGWSFIYLEPGTPSYVIGQVSAAIVIVTTLGTLIALSSDWAPF' A
#
# COMPACT_ATOMS: atom_id res chain seq x y z
N MET A 1 14.18 -30.28 -13.61
CA MET A 1 13.17 -29.21 -13.61
C MET A 1 13.27 -28.47 -12.29
N SER A 2 13.92 -27.31 -12.29
CA SER A 2 14.14 -26.49 -11.09
C SER A 2 13.59 -25.09 -11.39
N HIS A 3 12.28 -24.93 -11.22
CA HIS A 3 11.68 -23.61 -11.09
C HIS A 3 11.57 -23.35 -9.59
N ARG A 4 12.29 -22.32 -9.10
CA ARG A 4 11.98 -21.67 -7.81
C ARG A 4 11.19 -20.39 -8.13
N PRO A 5 9.86 -20.46 -8.33
CA PRO A 5 9.06 -19.29 -8.66
C PRO A 5 8.72 -18.39 -7.46
N SER A 6 9.02 -18.78 -6.21
CA SER A 6 8.56 -18.04 -5.03
C SER A 6 9.26 -16.70 -4.75
N SER A 7 10.45 -16.45 -5.32
CA SER A 7 11.22 -15.22 -5.02
C SER A 7 10.65 -13.97 -5.68
N LEU A 8 10.13 -14.07 -6.91
CA LEU A 8 9.72 -12.90 -7.69
C LEU A 8 8.40 -12.34 -7.16
N SER A 9 7.41 -13.22 -6.93
CA SER A 9 6.10 -12.87 -6.38
C SER A 9 6.23 -12.24 -4.99
N HIS A 10 7.07 -12.81 -4.13
CA HIS A 10 7.34 -12.26 -2.81
C HIS A 10 8.02 -10.88 -2.87
N GLN A 11 9.01 -10.70 -3.77
CA GLN A 11 9.69 -9.42 -3.96
C GLN A 11 8.74 -8.33 -4.52
N LEU A 12 7.82 -8.70 -5.40
CA LEU A 12 6.77 -7.80 -5.88
C LEU A 12 5.84 -7.37 -4.75
N TRP A 13 5.33 -8.32 -3.94
CA TRP A 13 4.48 -8.00 -2.81
C TRP A 13 5.18 -7.07 -1.80
N LEU A 14 6.45 -7.34 -1.49
CA LEU A 14 7.26 -6.47 -0.64
C LEU A 14 7.41 -5.07 -1.22
N SER A 15 7.61 -4.96 -2.54
CA SER A 15 7.74 -3.67 -3.21
C SER A 15 6.43 -2.88 -3.15
N ILE A 16 5.30 -3.52 -3.43
CA ILE A 16 3.98 -2.87 -3.35
C ILE A 16 3.67 -2.45 -1.91
N PHE A 17 3.97 -3.31 -0.93
CA PHE A 17 3.78 -2.98 0.48
C PHE A 17 4.64 -1.78 0.90
N ALA A 18 5.93 -1.78 0.57
CA ALA A 18 6.84 -0.68 0.89
C ALA A 18 6.40 0.65 0.26
N VAL A 19 6.00 0.63 -1.02
CA VAL A 19 5.48 1.82 -1.71
C VAL A 19 4.18 2.32 -1.07
N SER A 20 3.28 1.41 -0.70
CA SER A 20 2.01 1.77 -0.06
C SER A 20 2.21 2.39 1.32
N VAL A 21 3.14 1.85 2.12
CA VAL A 21 3.52 2.44 3.41
C VAL A 21 4.16 3.82 3.21
N ALA A 22 5.07 3.98 2.26
CA ALA A 22 5.68 5.27 1.95
C ALA A 22 4.62 6.31 1.53
N MET A 23 3.66 5.91 0.69
CA MET A 23 2.53 6.76 0.30
C MET A 23 1.66 7.13 1.48
N LEU A 24 1.37 6.22 2.42
CA LEU A 24 0.63 6.54 3.64
C LEU A 24 1.36 7.53 4.52
N LEU A 25 2.67 7.40 4.67
CA LEU A 25 3.47 8.34 5.46
C LEU A 25 3.45 9.74 4.82
N LEU A 26 3.65 9.82 3.50
CA LEU A 26 3.60 11.09 2.78
C LEU A 26 2.21 11.73 2.83
N LEU A 27 1.16 10.92 2.73
CA LEU A 27 -0.21 11.39 2.82
C LEU A 27 -0.54 11.83 4.25
N GLY A 28 -0.18 11.05 5.26
CA GLY A 28 -0.34 11.42 6.67
C GLY A 28 0.40 12.70 7.01
N TRP A 29 1.59 12.91 6.43
CA TRP A 29 2.32 14.16 6.54
C TRP A 29 1.57 15.32 5.86
N SER A 30 0.97 15.11 4.69
CA SER A 30 0.24 16.17 3.98
C SER A 30 -0.99 16.65 4.76
N PHE A 31 -1.64 15.77 5.53
CA PHE A 31 -2.77 16.13 6.39
C PHE A 31 -2.48 17.20 7.44
N ILE A 32 -1.20 17.40 7.82
CA ILE A 32 -0.79 18.49 8.72
C ILE A 32 -1.07 19.86 8.08
N TYR A 33 -1.08 19.92 6.75
CA TYR A 33 -1.23 21.16 5.97
C TYR A 33 -2.58 21.24 5.24
N LEU A 34 -3.43 20.22 5.34
CA LEU A 34 -4.74 20.22 4.70
C LEU A 34 -5.78 20.86 5.61
N GLU A 35 -6.44 21.89 5.09
CA GLU A 35 -7.50 22.58 5.81
C GLU A 35 -8.82 21.79 5.76
N PRO A 36 -9.45 21.48 6.90
CA PRO A 36 -10.71 20.75 6.94
C PRO A 36 -11.82 21.45 6.16
N GLY A 37 -12.65 20.68 5.47
CA GLY A 37 -13.77 21.20 4.67
C GLY A 37 -13.40 21.62 3.25
N THR A 38 -12.13 21.54 2.86
CA THR A 38 -11.70 21.78 1.48
C THR A 38 -11.86 20.52 0.60
N PRO A 39 -12.02 20.65 -0.72
CA PRO A 39 -12.04 19.51 -1.63
C PRO A 39 -10.78 18.63 -1.53
N SER A 40 -9.61 19.26 -1.33
CA SER A 40 -8.34 18.54 -1.15
C SER A 40 -8.31 17.70 0.12
N TYR A 41 -8.95 18.15 1.20
CA TYR A 41 -9.09 17.37 2.42
C TYR A 41 -9.88 16.07 2.18
N VAL A 42 -11.02 16.17 1.48
CA VAL A 42 -11.85 15.00 1.13
C VAL A 42 -11.09 14.05 0.21
N ILE A 43 -10.39 14.56 -0.79
CA ILE A 43 -9.54 13.76 -1.68
C ILE A 43 -8.44 13.04 -0.88
N GLY A 44 -7.83 13.74 0.10
CA GLY A 44 -6.86 13.14 1.00
C GLY A 44 -7.44 11.97 1.79
N GLN A 45 -8.67 12.10 2.31
CA GLN A 45 -9.32 11.03 3.08
C GLN A 45 -9.64 9.81 2.21
N VAL A 46 -10.18 10.03 1.01
CA VAL A 46 -10.48 8.95 0.06
C VAL A 46 -9.19 8.25 -0.36
N SER A 47 -8.13 9.02 -0.66
CA SER A 47 -6.82 8.47 -0.99
C SER A 47 -6.25 7.64 0.17
N ALA A 48 -6.37 8.13 1.41
CA ALA A 48 -5.91 7.41 2.59
C ALA A 48 -6.64 6.09 2.75
N ALA A 49 -7.96 6.07 2.59
CA ALA A 49 -8.76 4.85 2.66
C ALA A 49 -8.29 3.81 1.62
N ILE A 50 -8.07 4.22 0.37
CA ILE A 50 -7.61 3.33 -0.71
C ILE A 50 -6.21 2.77 -0.41
N VAL A 51 -5.27 3.62 0.01
CA VAL A 51 -3.89 3.18 0.28
C VAL A 51 -3.84 2.31 1.55
N ILE A 52 -4.65 2.58 2.58
CA ILE A 52 -4.80 1.71 3.75
C ILE A 52 -5.28 0.33 3.31
N VAL A 53 -6.36 0.25 2.51
CA VAL A 53 -6.88 -1.03 2.03
C VAL A 53 -5.84 -1.79 1.21
N THR A 54 -5.11 -1.09 0.33
CA THR A 54 -4.02 -1.68 -0.45
C THR A 54 -2.89 -2.20 0.43
N THR A 55 -2.50 -1.44 1.46
CA THR A 55 -1.45 -1.83 2.41
C THR A 55 -1.87 -3.05 3.21
N LEU A 56 -3.12 -3.11 3.68
CA LEU A 56 -3.64 -4.27 4.40
C LEU A 56 -3.76 -5.49 3.49
N GLY A 57 -4.25 -5.32 2.25
CA GLY A 57 -4.36 -6.40 1.28
C GLY A 57 -3.00 -7.00 0.93
N THR A 58 -1.99 -6.15 0.73
CA THR A 58 -0.61 -6.59 0.45
C THR A 58 0.06 -7.22 1.66
N LEU A 59 -0.20 -6.73 2.87
CA LEU A 59 0.23 -7.38 4.12
C LEU A 59 -0.38 -8.78 4.26
N ILE A 60 -1.67 -8.92 3.98
CA ILE A 60 -2.35 -10.22 4.00
C ILE A 60 -1.73 -11.16 2.96
N ALA A 61 -1.51 -10.69 1.73
CA ALA A 61 -0.84 -11.45 0.67
C ALA A 61 0.55 -11.94 1.08
N LEU A 62 1.36 -11.07 1.70
CA LEU A 62 2.68 -11.42 2.25
C LEU A 62 2.58 -12.45 3.37
N SER A 63 1.65 -12.27 4.31
CA SER A 63 1.49 -13.16 5.47
C SER A 63 0.93 -14.54 5.13
N SER A 64 0.25 -14.67 3.99
CA SER A 64 -0.34 -15.92 3.51
C SER A 64 0.52 -16.64 2.48
N ASP A 65 1.74 -16.15 2.22
CA ASP A 65 2.63 -16.62 1.15
C ASP A 65 1.90 -16.73 -0.20
N TRP A 66 0.97 -15.80 -0.46
CA TRP A 66 0.15 -15.87 -1.66
C TRP A 66 1.00 -15.60 -2.90
N ALA A 67 1.15 -16.63 -3.74
CA ALA A 67 1.84 -16.55 -5.03
C ALA A 67 0.79 -16.58 -6.17
N PRO A 68 0.39 -15.41 -6.72
CA PRO A 68 -0.55 -15.37 -7.83
C PRO A 68 0.02 -15.90 -9.16
N PHE A 69 1.35 -16.01 -9.25
CA PHE A 69 2.12 -16.53 -10.39
C PHE A 69 3.37 -17.24 -9.88
#